data_AF-A0A7W0T044-F1
#
_entry.id   AF-A0A7W0T044-F1
#
_cell.length_a   1.000
_cell.length_b   1.000
_cell.length_c   1.000
_cell.angle_alpha   90.00
_cell.angle_beta   90.00
_cell.angle_gamma   90.00
#
_symmetry.space_group_name_H-M   'P 1'
#
loop_
_entity.id
_entity.type
_entity.pdbx_description
1 polymer ?
#
loop_
_entity_poly.entity_id
_entity_poly.type
_entity_poly.pdbx_seq_one_letter_code
_entity_poly.pdbx_strand_id
1 'polypeptide(L)'
;MSGRLVSNTPPSHVFRRFGIVLTVALLVAALASASTPVRAQDTEPVKVVATFSILADWVQNVGGENIELTTIVPAGGDAHTFDPSPEQVASIADADLIFEIGIGFESWLDDMYDASGSTAERVVVSEGVVLAAGEDSHEG
;
A
#
# COMPACT_ATOMS: atom_id res chain seq x y z
N MET A 1 -62.91 23.05 63.81
CA MET A 1 -63.37 23.07 62.41
C MET A 1 -62.15 23.18 61.53
N SER A 2 -62.10 22.35 60.49
CA SER A 2 -60.91 21.86 59.78
C SER A 2 -59.95 22.89 59.18
N GLY A 3 -58.65 22.63 59.35
CA GLY A 3 -57.58 23.28 58.61
C GLY A 3 -57.48 22.74 57.18
N ARG A 4 -57.33 23.65 56.21
CA ARG A 4 -57.22 23.34 54.78
C ARG A 4 -55.73 23.21 54.42
N LEU A 5 -55.31 22.02 53.97
CA LEU A 5 -53.96 21.77 53.46
C LEU A 5 -53.78 22.46 52.11
N VAL A 6 -52.74 23.29 51.99
CA VAL A 6 -52.27 23.83 50.71
C VAL A 6 -51.32 22.80 50.09
N SER A 7 -51.73 22.17 48.99
CA SER A 7 -50.87 21.27 48.22
C SER A 7 -49.97 22.08 47.29
N ASN A 8 -48.66 22.07 47.55
CA ASN A 8 -47.67 22.68 46.67
C ASN A 8 -47.13 21.62 45.70
N THR A 9 -47.74 21.48 44.52
CA THR A 9 -47.23 20.62 43.45
C THR A 9 -46.16 21.35 42.64
N PRO A 10 -44.92 20.82 42.54
CA PRO A 10 -43.86 21.48 41.79
C PRO A 10 -44.12 21.48 40.26
N PRO A 11 -43.63 22.49 39.52
CA PRO A 11 -43.94 22.68 38.10
C PRO A 11 -43.28 21.61 37.21
N SER A 12 -44.08 21.00 36.33
CA SER A 12 -43.74 19.87 35.44
C SER A 12 -42.62 20.13 34.43
N HIS A 13 -42.20 21.38 34.23
CA HIS A 13 -41.14 21.75 33.29
C HIS A 13 -39.72 21.38 33.80
N VAL A 14 -39.53 21.28 35.11
CA VAL A 14 -38.23 20.92 35.71
C VAL A 14 -37.89 19.45 35.42
N PHE A 15 -38.89 18.57 35.52
CA PHE A 15 -38.76 17.14 35.19
C PHE A 15 -38.52 16.89 33.69
N ARG A 16 -39.15 17.67 32.79
CA ARG A 16 -38.97 17.53 31.34
C ARG A 16 -37.59 17.99 30.86
N ARG A 17 -37.02 19.02 31.50
CA ARG A 17 -35.66 19.53 31.19
C ARG A 17 -34.57 18.56 31.64
N PHE A 18 -34.76 17.89 32.79
CA PHE A 18 -33.84 16.87 33.29
C PHE A 18 -33.76 15.63 32.37
N GLY A 19 -34.91 15.20 31.81
CA GLY A 19 -34.95 14.09 30.86
C GLY A 19 -34.18 14.35 29.57
N ILE A 20 -34.31 15.54 28.98
CA ILE A 20 -33.62 15.91 27.73
C ILE A 20 -32.10 15.93 27.92
N VAL A 21 -31.61 16.48 29.04
CA VAL A 21 -30.16 16.53 29.33
C VAL A 21 -29.58 15.12 29.48
N LEU A 22 -30.31 14.21 30.13
CA LEU A 22 -29.88 12.81 30.27
C LEU A 22 -29.85 12.07 28.92
N THR A 23 -30.85 12.28 28.07
CA THR A 23 -30.88 11.67 26.73
C THR A 23 -29.75 12.19 25.83
N VAL A 24 -29.46 13.49 25.87
CA VAL A 24 -28.34 14.08 25.13
C VAL A 24 -27.01 13.56 25.65
N ALA A 25 -26.83 13.45 26.97
CA ALA A 25 -25.61 12.91 27.57
C ALA A 25 -25.38 11.43 27.17
N LEU A 26 -26.44 10.62 27.12
CA LEU A 26 -26.35 9.23 26.68
C LEU A 26 -26.05 9.11 25.18
N LEU A 27 -26.60 9.99 24.34
CA LEU A 27 -26.29 10.04 22.91
C LEU A 27 -24.83 10.44 22.65
N VAL A 28 -24.30 11.41 23.40
CA VAL A 28 -22.89 11.83 23.29
C VAL A 28 -21.95 10.71 23.76
N ALA A 29 -22.28 10.02 24.84
CA ALA A 29 -21.49 8.88 25.32
C ALA A 29 -21.50 7.71 24.32
N ALA A 30 -22.65 7.41 23.71
CA ALA A 30 -22.76 6.38 22.67
C ALA A 30 -21.95 6.73 21.41
N LEU A 31 -21.94 8.00 21.02
CA LEU A 31 -21.16 8.46 19.86
C LEU A 31 -19.65 8.44 20.14
N ALA A 32 -19.24 8.71 21.38
CA ALA A 32 -17.83 8.65 21.79
C ALA A 32 -17.30 7.20 21.88
N SER A 33 -18.15 6.22 22.17
CA SER A 33 -17.76 4.80 22.22
C SER A 33 -17.71 4.11 20.84
N ALA A 34 -18.16 4.77 19.77
CA ALA A 34 -18.12 4.22 18.41
C ALA A 34 -16.75 4.37 17.72
N SER A 35 -15.82 5.12 18.34
CA SER A 35 -14.50 5.38 17.80
C SER A 35 -13.48 4.38 18.36
N THR A 36 -13.57 3.12 17.96
CA THR A 36 -12.43 2.20 18.15
C THR A 36 -11.31 2.67 17.22
N PRO A 37 -10.13 3.07 17.74
CA PRO A 37 -9.00 3.36 16.88
C PRO A 37 -8.63 2.07 16.14
N VAL A 38 -8.74 2.10 14.81
CA VAL A 38 -8.08 1.09 13.96
C VAL A 38 -6.59 1.21 14.27
N ARG A 39 -6.05 0.21 14.97
CA ARG A 39 -4.61 0.01 15.07
C ARG A 39 -4.18 -0.36 13.64
N ALA A 40 -3.35 0.49 13.02
CA ALA A 40 -2.62 0.07 11.83
C ALA A 40 -1.92 -1.24 12.19
N GLN A 41 -2.24 -2.31 11.46
CA GLN A 41 -1.47 -3.53 11.56
C GLN A 41 -0.13 -3.19 10.91
N ASP A 42 0.97 -3.43 11.63
CA ASP A 42 2.31 -3.35 11.05
C ASP A 42 2.42 -4.52 10.06
N THR A 43 1.90 -4.33 8.85
CA THR A 43 2.09 -5.25 7.73
C THR A 43 3.52 -5.10 7.25
N GLU A 44 4.24 -6.21 7.13
CA GLU A 44 5.56 -6.21 6.53
C GLU A 44 5.48 -5.60 5.12
N PRO A 45 6.44 -4.74 4.73
CA PRO A 45 6.49 -4.19 3.39
C PRO A 45 6.55 -5.30 2.34
N VAL A 46 5.91 -5.07 1.20
CA VAL A 46 6.01 -5.99 0.05
C VAL A 46 7.43 -5.93 -0.50
N LYS A 47 8.08 -7.08 -0.69
CA LYS A 47 9.42 -7.13 -1.26
C LYS A 47 9.35 -7.00 -2.77
N VAL A 48 9.91 -5.92 -3.29
CA VAL A 48 9.81 -5.58 -4.70
C VAL A 48 11.21 -5.51 -5.30
N VAL A 49 11.37 -6.11 -6.47
CA VAL A 49 12.54 -5.92 -7.31
C VAL A 49 12.17 -5.06 -8.52
N ALA A 50 13.00 -4.07 -8.83
CA ALA A 50 12.97 -3.35 -10.11
C ALA A 50 14.23 -3.68 -10.91
N THR A 51 14.08 -4.02 -12.18
CA THR A 51 15.21 -4.43 -13.03
C THR A 51 16.24 -3.34 -13.21
N PHE A 52 15.82 -2.07 -13.30
CA PHE A 52 16.75 -0.95 -13.42
C PHE A 52 16.25 0.35 -12.76
N SER A 53 17.16 1.31 -12.62
CA SER A 53 16.97 2.50 -11.79
C SER A 53 15.75 3.37 -12.12
N ILE A 54 15.31 3.44 -13.38
CA ILE A 54 14.12 4.25 -13.72
C ILE A 54 12.84 3.55 -13.24
N LEU A 55 12.73 2.22 -13.38
CA LEU A 55 11.61 1.50 -12.78
C LEU A 55 11.65 1.61 -11.27
N ALA A 56 12.84 1.54 -10.67
CA ALA A 56 12.98 1.71 -9.23
C ALA A 56 12.43 3.06 -8.75
N ASP A 57 12.74 4.16 -9.46
CA ASP A 57 12.17 5.47 -9.16
C ASP A 57 10.63 5.47 -9.26
N TRP A 58 10.06 4.92 -10.33
CA TRP A 58 8.60 4.87 -10.50
C TRP A 58 7.92 4.03 -9.42
N VAL A 59 8.46 2.84 -9.17
CA VAL A 59 7.95 1.89 -8.17
C VAL A 59 8.05 2.50 -6.77
N GLN A 60 9.16 3.16 -6.43
CA GLN A 60 9.31 3.83 -5.14
C GLN A 60 8.30 4.98 -4.95
N ASN A 61 8.05 5.77 -5.99
CA ASN A 61 7.08 6.86 -5.95
C ASN A 61 5.65 6.36 -5.75
N VAL A 62 5.31 5.18 -6.28
CA VAL A 62 3.96 4.57 -6.12
C VAL A 62 3.83 3.79 -4.81
N GLY A 63 4.81 2.94 -4.49
CA GLY A 63 4.76 2.05 -3.33
C GLY A 63 5.05 2.73 -1.99
N GLY A 64 5.88 3.78 -1.99
CA GLY A 64 6.23 4.54 -0.79
C GLY A 64 6.81 3.65 0.32
N GLU A 65 6.31 3.83 1.54
CA GLU A 65 6.73 3.08 2.73
C GLU A 65 6.16 1.65 2.79
N ASN A 66 5.28 1.26 1.85
CA ASN A 66 4.64 -0.05 1.84
C ASN A 66 5.47 -1.13 1.14
N ILE A 67 6.63 -0.76 0.58
CA ILE A 67 7.49 -1.68 -0.16
C ILE A 67 8.92 -1.67 0.39
N GLU A 68 9.59 -2.80 0.27
CA GLU A 68 11.02 -2.95 0.40
C GLU A 68 11.61 -3.14 -1.00
N LEU A 69 12.24 -2.11 -1.55
CA LEU A 69 12.67 -2.07 -2.95
C LEU A 69 14.15 -2.44 -3.13
N THR A 70 14.42 -3.44 -3.96
CA THR A 70 15.74 -3.77 -4.49
C THR A 70 15.84 -3.40 -5.96
N THR A 71 16.98 -2.82 -6.38
CA THR A 71 17.25 -2.49 -7.79
C THR A 71 18.37 -3.37 -8.33
N ILE A 72 18.16 -4.06 -9.47
CA ILE A 72 19.18 -4.95 -10.04
C ILE A 72 20.28 -4.16 -10.76
N VAL A 73 19.92 -3.35 -11.76
CA VAL A 73 20.86 -2.46 -12.45
C VAL A 73 20.79 -1.06 -11.83
N PRO A 74 21.81 -0.65 -11.04
CA PRO A 74 21.78 0.63 -10.34
C PRO A 74 21.94 1.81 -11.30
N ALA A 75 21.69 3.02 -10.79
CA ALA A 75 21.85 4.25 -11.56
C ALA A 75 23.28 4.35 -12.14
N GLY A 76 23.36 4.63 -13.44
CA GLY A 76 24.62 4.69 -14.19
C GLY A 76 25.12 3.33 -14.71
N GLY A 77 24.45 2.23 -14.38
CA GLY A 77 24.68 0.93 -15.01
C GLY A 77 24.05 0.83 -16.39
N ASP A 78 24.62 -0.03 -17.24
CA ASP A 78 24.06 -0.39 -18.54
C ASP A 78 23.30 -1.72 -18.42
N ALA A 79 21.99 -1.70 -18.67
CA ALA A 79 21.13 -2.87 -18.56
C ALA A 79 21.30 -3.86 -19.72
N HIS A 80 21.82 -3.42 -20.88
CA HIS A 80 21.98 -4.27 -22.06
C HIS A 80 23.23 -5.15 -21.99
N THR A 81 24.27 -4.69 -21.28
CA THR A 81 25.52 -5.45 -21.08
C THR A 81 25.65 -5.98 -19.64
N PHE A 82 24.54 -6.00 -18.90
CA PHE A 82 24.54 -6.40 -17.50
C PHE A 82 24.81 -7.90 -17.34
N ASP A 83 25.62 -8.26 -16.35
CA ASP A 83 25.94 -9.64 -15.98
C ASP A 83 25.48 -9.89 -14.52
N PRO A 84 24.41 -10.68 -14.29
CA PRO A 84 23.86 -10.90 -12.96
C PRO A 84 24.84 -11.61 -12.01
N SER A 85 25.01 -11.07 -10.81
CA SER A 85 25.74 -11.74 -9.73
C SER A 85 24.88 -12.75 -8.97
N PRO A 86 25.47 -13.75 -8.30
CA PRO A 86 24.72 -14.68 -7.46
C PRO A 86 23.90 -14.01 -6.34
N GLU A 87 24.38 -12.89 -5.80
CA GLU A 87 23.65 -12.11 -4.79
C GLU A 87 22.36 -11.51 -5.37
N GLN A 88 22.40 -11.04 -6.61
CA GLN A 88 21.22 -10.52 -7.29
C GLN A 88 20.25 -11.65 -7.66
N VAL A 89 20.75 -12.84 -8.02
CA VAL A 89 19.87 -14.01 -8.21
C VAL A 89 19.10 -14.32 -6.92
N ALA A 90 19.77 -14.21 -5.76
CA ALA A 90 19.10 -14.40 -4.47
C ALA A 90 18.03 -13.34 -4.20
N SER A 91 18.23 -12.07 -4.60
CA SER A 91 17.19 -11.05 -4.42
C SER A 91 15.95 -11.28 -5.28
N ILE A 92 16.08 -11.93 -6.45
CA ILE A 92 14.94 -12.37 -7.27
C ILE A 92 14.18 -13.52 -6.59
N ALA A 93 14.88 -14.44 -5.91
CA ALA A 93 14.25 -15.54 -5.17
C ALA A 93 13.43 -15.04 -3.98
N ASP A 94 13.88 -13.97 -3.31
CA ASP A 94 13.24 -13.43 -2.11
C ASP A 94 12.11 -12.41 -2.40
N ALA A 95 11.89 -12.05 -3.67
CA ALA A 95 10.92 -11.04 -4.07
C ALA A 95 9.47 -11.56 -4.05
N ASP A 96 8.53 -10.67 -3.76
CA ASP A 96 7.09 -10.90 -3.99
C ASP A 96 6.69 -10.44 -5.40
N LEU A 97 7.25 -9.32 -5.85
CA LEU A 97 6.99 -8.68 -7.15
C LEU A 97 8.27 -8.29 -7.87
N ILE A 98 8.29 -8.44 -9.19
CA ILE A 98 9.40 -8.02 -10.06
C ILE A 98 8.85 -7.13 -11.17
N PHE A 99 9.35 -5.90 -11.26
CA PHE A 99 9.00 -4.96 -12.33
C PHE A 99 10.08 -4.94 -13.40
N GLU A 100 9.69 -5.17 -14.65
CA GLU A 100 10.54 -5.19 -15.83
C GLU A 100 9.96 -4.32 -16.96
N ILE A 101 10.80 -3.84 -17.88
CA ILE A 101 10.30 -3.18 -19.09
C ILE A 101 9.64 -4.24 -19.99
N GLY A 102 10.29 -5.39 -20.17
CA GLY A 102 9.92 -6.38 -21.17
C GLY A 102 10.46 -6.03 -22.56
N ILE A 103 9.78 -6.47 -23.62
CA ILE A 103 10.16 -6.26 -25.04
C ILE A 103 11.62 -6.63 -25.39
N GLY A 104 12.23 -7.53 -24.60
CA GLY A 104 13.62 -7.94 -24.77
C GLY A 104 14.66 -6.97 -24.19
N PHE A 105 14.26 -5.95 -23.41
CA PHE A 105 15.18 -5.01 -22.79
C PHE A 105 16.09 -5.71 -21.76
N GLU A 106 15.53 -6.57 -20.91
CA GLU A 106 16.25 -7.37 -19.92
C GLU A 106 16.53 -8.79 -20.40
N SER A 107 17.43 -8.95 -21.39
CA SER A 107 17.72 -10.27 -21.99
C SER A 107 18.23 -11.32 -21.01
N TRP A 108 18.75 -10.91 -19.85
CA TRP A 108 19.30 -11.76 -18.79
C TRP A 108 18.26 -12.17 -17.74
N LEU A 109 17.09 -11.53 -17.69
CA LEU A 109 16.15 -11.70 -16.58
C LEU A 109 15.50 -13.08 -16.54
N ASP A 110 15.21 -13.66 -17.70
CA ASP A 110 14.58 -14.99 -17.78
C ASP A 110 15.50 -16.08 -17.19
N ASP A 111 16.76 -16.12 -17.62
CA ASP A 111 17.76 -17.05 -17.08
C ASP A 111 17.98 -16.83 -15.58
N MET A 112 18.00 -15.56 -15.15
CA MET A 112 18.17 -15.19 -13.75
C MET A 112 16.98 -15.63 -12.88
N TYR A 113 15.75 -15.47 -13.38
CA TYR A 113 14.51 -15.89 -12.70
C TYR A 113 14.42 -17.42 -12.58
N ASP A 114 14.76 -18.13 -13.64
CA ASP A 114 14.79 -19.60 -13.63
C ASP A 114 15.87 -20.12 -12.67
N ALA A 115 17.05 -19.50 -12.67
CA ALA A 115 18.15 -19.89 -11.78
C ALA A 115 17.83 -19.61 -10.30
N SER A 116 17.02 -18.60 -10.00
CA SER A 116 16.66 -18.26 -8.62
C SER A 116 15.57 -19.18 -8.05
N GLY A 117 14.81 -19.87 -8.91
CA GLY A 117 13.64 -20.66 -8.50
C GLY A 117 12.52 -19.79 -7.93
N SER A 118 12.46 -18.51 -8.33
CA SER A 118 11.47 -17.57 -7.82
C SER A 118 10.05 -17.96 -8.24
N THR A 119 9.09 -17.56 -7.41
CA THR A 119 7.66 -17.61 -7.74
C THR A 119 7.04 -16.22 -7.73
N ALA A 120 7.88 -15.17 -7.68
CA ALA A 120 7.43 -13.78 -7.67
C ALA A 120 6.60 -13.47 -8.92
N GLU A 121 5.59 -12.62 -8.77
CA GLU A 121 4.83 -12.14 -9.91
C GLU A 121 5.67 -11.13 -10.70
N ARG A 122 5.76 -11.34 -12.02
CA ARG A 122 6.46 -10.45 -12.94
C ARG A 122 5.48 -9.49 -13.57
N VAL A 123 5.80 -8.21 -13.50
CA VAL A 123 4.98 -7.10 -14.03
C VAL A 123 5.75 -6.44 -15.17
N VAL A 124 5.26 -6.65 -16.39
CA VAL A 124 5.81 -6.04 -17.61
C VAL A 124 5.21 -4.65 -17.79
N VAL A 125 5.98 -3.59 -17.51
CA VAL A 125 5.44 -2.23 -17.50
C VAL A 125 5.14 -1.67 -18.90
N SER A 126 5.63 -2.30 -19.95
CA SER A 126 5.32 -1.94 -21.34
C SER A 126 4.02 -2.56 -21.86
N GLU A 127 3.35 -3.42 -21.08
CA GLU A 127 2.08 -4.02 -21.51
C GLU A 127 1.03 -2.92 -21.78
N GLY A 128 0.40 -2.99 -22.96
CA GLY A 128 -0.58 -1.99 -23.40
C GLY A 128 0.02 -0.70 -24.00
N VAL A 129 1.35 -0.58 -24.09
CA VAL A 129 2.00 0.55 -24.77
C VAL A 129 2.03 0.30 -26.28
N VAL A 130 1.64 1.32 -27.06
CA VAL A 130 1.81 1.29 -28.52
C VAL A 130 3.27 1.55 -28.84
N LEU A 131 3.97 0.51 -29.28
CA LEU A 131 5.37 0.62 -29.69
C LEU A 131 5.47 1.37 -31.02
N ALA A 132 6.47 2.25 -31.11
CA ALA A 132 6.87 2.80 -32.39
C ALA A 132 7.47 1.68 -33.25
N ALA A 133 7.25 1.72 -34.56
CA ALA A 133 7.95 0.81 -35.47
C ALA A 133 9.45 1.09 -35.39
N GLY A 134 10.23 0.13 -34.91
CA GLY A 134 11.68 0.16 -34.98
C GLY A 134 12.14 -0.23 -36.38
N GLU A 135 13.11 0.48 -36.94
CA GLU A 135 13.98 -0.10 -37.96
C GLU A 135 14.85 -1.12 -37.24
N ASP A 136 14.75 -2.40 -37.61
CA ASP A 136 15.52 -3.50 -37.01
C ASP A 136 17.02 -3.22 -37.15
N SER A 137 17.65 -2.65 -36.12
CA SER A 137 19.09 -2.31 -36.10
C SER A 137 19.88 -3.15 -35.09
N HIS A 138 19.45 -4.38 -34.81
CA HIS A 138 20.25 -5.33 -34.05
C HIS A 138 21.03 -6.26 -34.99
N GLU A 139 22.02 -5.69 -35.68
CA GLU A 139 23.16 -6.43 -36.22
C GLU A 139 24.38 -6.14 -35.33
N GLY A 140 24.96 -7.18 -34.74
CA GLY A 140 26.24 -7.12 -34.01
C GLY A 140 26.37 -8.16 -32.91
#